data_AF-A0A5H5LVI4-F1
#
_entry.id   AF-A0A5H5LVI4-F1
#
_cell.length_a   1.000
_cell.length_b   1.000
_cell.length_c   1.000
_cell.angle_alpha   90.00
_cell.angle_beta   90.00
_cell.angle_gamma   90.00
#
_symmetry.space_group_name_H-M   'P 1'
#
loop_
_entity.id
_entity.type
_entity.pdbx_description
1 polymer ?
#
loop_
_entity_poly.entity_id
_entity_poly.type
_entity_poly.pdbx_seq_one_letter_code
_entity_poly.pdbx_strand_id
1 'polypeptide(L)'
;MAKYYINNDKILIEIISSLGNMVVRYGLPPSDDLYELFFSLRNRKKVNYYISLFILHFPQSESCDFRWDYILSIPDIAPKEKSKKNFYSIIKNINASGEKIPFEYKARIVYLLGVFSDNNMYGEEFMMLRAQLQSVD
;
A
#
# COMPACT_ATOMS: atom_id res chain seq x y z
N MET A 1 2.05 -10.14 -21.92
CA MET A 1 2.25 -8.76 -22.40
C MET A 1 3.27 -7.97 -21.56
N ALA A 2 3.05 -7.78 -20.26
CA ALA A 2 4.01 -7.07 -19.37
C ALA A 2 5.41 -7.70 -19.32
N LYS A 3 5.51 -9.04 -19.36
CA LYS A 3 6.77 -9.79 -19.37
C LYS A 3 7.73 -9.40 -20.52
N TYR A 4 7.20 -8.93 -21.65
CA TYR A 4 8.01 -8.48 -22.80
C TYR A 4 8.66 -7.11 -22.60
N TYR A 5 8.14 -6.31 -21.66
CA TYR A 5 8.63 -4.97 -21.34
C TYR A 5 9.34 -4.93 -20.00
N ILE A 6 9.81 -6.08 -19.50
CA ILE A 6 10.46 -6.19 -18.20
C ILE A 6 11.75 -5.35 -18.08
N ASN A 7 12.26 -4.75 -19.16
CA ASN A 7 13.42 -3.86 -19.11
C ASN A 7 13.05 -2.37 -19.28
N ASN A 8 11.76 -2.04 -19.43
CA ASN A 8 11.29 -0.67 -19.61
C ASN A 8 10.37 -0.24 -18.47
N ASP A 9 10.96 0.41 -17.46
CA ASP A 9 10.22 0.85 -16.26
C ASP A 9 9.05 1.78 -16.60
N LYS A 10 9.17 2.64 -17.62
CA LYS A 10 8.08 3.56 -18.01
C LYS A 10 6.87 2.80 -18.50
N ILE A 11 7.07 1.85 -19.42
CA ILE A 11 5.98 1.03 -19.96
C ILE A 11 5.36 0.16 -18.85
N LEU A 12 6.19 -0.40 -17.95
CA LEU A 12 5.68 -1.16 -16.82
C LEU A 12 4.81 -0.30 -15.89
N ILE A 13 5.22 0.94 -15.60
CA ILE A 13 4.42 1.87 -14.79
C ILE A 13 3.06 2.14 -15.43
N GLU A 14 3.02 2.39 -16.75
CA GLU A 14 1.75 2.60 -17.46
C GLU A 14 0.86 1.35 -17.41
N ILE A 15 1.41 0.17 -17.71
CA ILE A 15 0.67 -1.10 -17.65
C ILE A 15 0.10 -1.33 -16.25
N ILE A 16 0.93 -1.21 -15.21
CA ILE A 16 0.52 -1.43 -13.82
C ILE A 16 -0.54 -0.41 -13.39
N SER A 17 -0.36 0.86 -13.76
CA SER A 17 -1.33 1.90 -13.43
C SER A 17 -2.66 1.68 -14.14
N SER A 18 -2.65 1.30 -15.43
CA SER A 18 -3.87 1.00 -16.17
C SER A 18 -4.60 -0.21 -15.57
N LEU A 19 -3.90 -1.33 -15.36
CA LEU A 19 -4.49 -2.55 -14.80
C LEU A 19 -5.02 -2.33 -13.38
N GLY A 20 -4.24 -1.64 -12.53
CA GLY A 20 -4.64 -1.34 -11.16
C GLY A 20 -5.90 -0.48 -11.11
N ASN A 21 -5.99 0.55 -11.96
CA ASN A 21 -7.20 1.36 -12.06
C ASN A 21 -8.39 0.58 -12.64
N MET A 22 -8.18 -0.34 -13.58
CA MET A 22 -9.25 -1.23 -14.06
C MET A 22 -9.88 -2.02 -12.92
N VAL A 23 -9.05 -2.57 -12.03
CA VAL A 23 -9.53 -3.30 -10.84
C VAL A 23 -10.21 -2.35 -9.85
N VAL A 24 -9.53 -1.29 -9.42
CA VAL A 24 -10.00 -0.45 -8.29
C VAL A 24 -11.10 0.52 -8.67
N ARG A 25 -11.13 1.04 -9.91
CA ARG A 25 -12.09 2.09 -10.32
C ARG A 25 -13.16 1.61 -11.28
N TYR A 26 -12.82 0.66 -12.16
CA TYR A 26 -13.72 0.26 -13.25
C TYR A 26 -14.35 -1.12 -13.04
N GLY A 27 -14.12 -1.75 -11.87
CA GLY A 27 -14.79 -2.99 -11.49
C GLY A 27 -14.34 -4.22 -12.28
N LEU A 28 -13.14 -4.19 -12.87
CA LEU A 28 -12.54 -5.39 -13.46
C LEU A 28 -12.35 -6.43 -12.34
N PRO A 29 -12.89 -7.65 -12.47
CA PRO A 29 -12.68 -8.69 -11.47
C PRO A 29 -11.18 -8.96 -11.25
N PRO A 30 -10.69 -8.97 -10.00
CA PRO A 30 -9.35 -9.44 -9.69
C PRO A 30 -9.17 -10.88 -10.18
N SER A 31 -7.97 -11.21 -10.68
CA SER A 31 -7.60 -12.56 -11.07
C SER A 31 -6.23 -12.94 -10.50
N ASP A 32 -5.96 -14.23 -10.38
CA ASP A 32 -4.67 -14.74 -9.89
C ASP A 32 -3.52 -14.28 -10.79
N ASP A 33 -3.68 -14.30 -12.11
CA ASP A 33 -2.67 -13.82 -13.06
C ASP A 33 -2.34 -12.33 -12.87
N LEU A 34 -3.35 -11.51 -12.58
CA LEU A 34 -3.13 -10.10 -12.29
C LEU A 34 -2.43 -9.93 -10.94
N TYR A 35 -2.87 -10.64 -9.91
CA TYR A 35 -2.22 -10.58 -8.60
C TYR A 35 -0.74 -11.00 -8.70
N GLU A 36 -0.43 -12.13 -9.36
CA GLU A 36 0.93 -12.62 -9.55
C GLU A 36 1.81 -11.64 -10.33
N LEU A 37 1.25 -10.94 -11.32
CA LEU A 37 1.96 -9.87 -12.00
C LEU A 37 2.35 -8.75 -11.03
N PHE A 38 1.41 -8.28 -10.19
CA PHE A 38 1.69 -7.22 -9.22
C PHE A 38 2.68 -7.69 -8.16
N PHE A 39 2.46 -8.89 -7.63
CA PHE A 39 3.29 -9.50 -6.61
C PHE A 39 4.73 -9.70 -7.07
N SER A 40 4.96 -10.23 -8.28
CA SER A 40 6.30 -10.44 -8.83
C SER A 40 7.09 -9.13 -9.04
N LEU A 41 6.40 -7.99 -9.20
CA LEU A 41 7.00 -6.67 -9.42
C LEU A 41 7.10 -5.82 -8.14
N ARG A 42 6.60 -6.29 -7.00
CA ARG A 42 6.48 -5.50 -5.76
C ARG A 42 7.79 -4.91 -5.23
N ASN A 43 8.92 -5.57 -5.49
CA ASN A 43 10.25 -5.12 -5.03
C ASN A 43 11.04 -4.40 -6.12
N ARG A 44 10.47 -4.24 -7.32
CA ARG A 44 11.15 -3.60 -8.44
C ARG A 44 11.24 -2.10 -8.21
N LYS A 45 12.47 -1.58 -8.06
CA LYS A 45 12.75 -0.15 -7.92
C LYS A 45 12.05 0.65 -9.03
N LYS A 46 11.53 1.84 -8.69
CA LYS A 46 10.73 2.75 -9.53
C LYS A 46 9.30 2.30 -9.85
N VAL A 47 9.03 1.00 -9.91
CA VAL A 47 7.70 0.45 -10.20
C VAL A 47 6.92 0.16 -8.91
N ASN A 48 7.63 -0.25 -7.86
CA ASN A 48 7.07 -0.65 -6.56
C ASN A 48 6.13 0.36 -5.91
N TYR A 49 6.33 1.67 -6.11
CA TYR A 49 5.37 2.68 -5.65
C TYR A 49 3.98 2.45 -6.26
N TYR A 50 3.91 2.26 -7.58
CA TYR A 50 2.66 2.04 -8.30
C TYR A 50 2.02 0.70 -7.93
N ILE A 51 2.82 -0.33 -7.68
CA ILE A 51 2.31 -1.61 -7.15
C ILE A 51 1.62 -1.41 -5.80
N SER A 52 2.24 -0.65 -4.89
CA SER A 52 1.72 -0.41 -3.54
C SER A 52 0.39 0.33 -3.52
N LEU A 53 0.00 1.00 -4.61
CA LEU A 53 -1.29 1.68 -4.73
C LEU A 53 -2.46 0.69 -4.93
N PHE A 54 -2.18 -0.53 -5.40
CA PHE A 54 -3.22 -1.42 -5.92
C PHE A 54 -3.16 -2.83 -5.34
N ILE A 55 -1.97 -3.36 -5.03
CA ILE A 55 -1.80 -4.79 -4.69
C ILE A 55 -2.63 -5.25 -3.48
N LEU A 56 -2.91 -4.34 -2.53
CA LEU A 56 -3.72 -4.62 -1.34
C LEU A 56 -5.23 -4.64 -1.61
N HIS A 57 -5.67 -4.27 -2.81
CA HIS A 57 -7.08 -4.37 -3.24
C HIS A 57 -7.40 -5.75 -3.84
N PHE A 58 -6.41 -6.61 -4.01
CA PHE A 58 -6.61 -7.98 -4.47
C PHE A 58 -6.98 -8.87 -3.28
N PRO A 59 -8.01 -9.73 -3.38
CA PRO A 59 -8.40 -10.65 -2.30
C PRO A 59 -7.25 -11.57 -1.84
N GLN A 60 -6.38 -11.97 -2.77
CA GLN A 60 -5.19 -12.78 -2.48
C GLN A 60 -4.21 -12.10 -1.51
N SER A 61 -4.29 -10.78 -1.34
CA SER A 61 -3.47 -10.06 -0.37
C SER A 61 -3.92 -10.27 1.08
N GLU A 62 -5.18 -10.64 1.33
CA GLU A 62 -5.72 -10.86 2.69
C GLU A 62 -5.17 -12.14 3.32
N SER A 63 -5.00 -13.18 2.53
CA SER A 63 -4.51 -14.49 2.97
C SER A 63 -2.99 -14.60 2.98
N CYS A 64 -2.26 -13.53 2.67
CA CYS A 64 -0.82 -13.61 2.50
C CYS A 64 -0.07 -13.23 3.77
N ASP A 65 0.76 -14.16 4.27
CA ASP A 65 1.52 -14.03 5.51
C ASP A 65 2.39 -12.75 5.56
N PHE A 66 2.82 -12.23 4.41
CA PHE A 66 3.66 -11.05 4.34
C PHE A 66 2.87 -9.71 4.27
N ARG A 67 1.51 -9.72 4.30
CA ARG A 67 0.65 -8.52 4.10
C ARG A 67 1.06 -7.36 5.01
N TRP A 68 1.16 -7.62 6.31
CA TRP A 68 1.44 -6.58 7.30
C TRP A 68 2.89 -6.07 7.22
N ASP A 69 3.85 -6.97 7.01
CA ASP A 69 5.25 -6.60 6.76
C ASP A 69 5.37 -5.73 5.50
N TYR A 70 4.62 -6.08 4.45
CA TYR A 70 4.57 -5.27 3.23
C TYR A 70 4.02 -3.88 3.50
N ILE A 71 2.87 -3.78 4.18
CA ILE A 71 2.28 -2.49 4.57
C ILE A 71 3.29 -1.63 5.32
N LEU A 72 3.99 -2.19 6.31
CA LEU A 72 5.02 -1.48 7.07
C LEU A 72 6.23 -1.04 6.23
N SER A 73 6.52 -1.73 5.13
CA SER A 73 7.61 -1.38 4.23
C SER A 73 7.27 -0.25 3.24
N ILE A 74 5.98 0.02 3.00
CA ILE A 74 5.52 1.00 2.00
C ILE A 74 6.18 2.38 2.19
N PRO A 75 6.27 2.97 3.40
CA PRO A 75 6.87 4.29 3.60
C PRO A 75 8.31 4.43 3.09
N ASP A 76 9.06 3.33 2.98
CA ASP A 76 10.44 3.34 2.49
C ASP A 76 10.54 3.29 0.96
N ILE A 77 9.44 3.03 0.27
CA ILE A 77 9.38 3.04 -1.19
C ILE A 77 9.54 4.48 -1.71
N ALA A 78 10.43 4.68 -2.68
CA ALA A 78 10.55 5.98 -3.35
C ALA A 78 9.38 6.19 -4.34
N PRO A 79 8.78 7.39 -4.42
CA PRO A 79 9.13 8.60 -3.67
C PRO A 79 8.52 8.62 -2.25
N LYS A 80 9.37 8.81 -1.22
CA LYS A 80 9.03 8.60 0.19
C LYS A 80 7.77 9.34 0.65
N GLU A 81 7.62 10.61 0.29
CA GLU A 81 6.47 11.41 0.73
C GLU A 81 5.14 10.88 0.19
N LYS A 82 5.11 10.45 -1.09
CA LYS A 82 3.89 9.84 -1.63
C LYS A 82 3.61 8.48 -1.00
N SER A 83 4.66 7.70 -0.73
CA SER A 83 4.49 6.38 -0.11
C SER A 83 4.03 6.46 1.34
N LYS A 84 4.53 7.42 2.13
CA LYS A 84 3.99 7.72 3.48
C LYS A 84 2.50 8.07 3.42
N LYS A 85 2.10 8.91 2.45
CA LYS A 85 0.69 9.24 2.23
C LYS A 85 -0.14 8.02 1.86
N ASN A 86 0.38 7.16 0.97
CA ASN A 86 -0.28 5.91 0.59
C ASN A 86 -0.46 4.98 1.81
N PHE A 87 0.61 4.79 2.60
CA PHE A 87 0.56 4.06 3.86
C PHE A 87 -0.55 4.58 4.78
N TYR A 88 -0.61 5.90 5.00
CA TYR A 88 -1.69 6.51 5.78
C TYR A 88 -3.08 6.19 5.21
N SER A 89 -3.28 6.31 3.90
CA SER A 89 -4.57 5.98 3.27
C SER A 89 -4.96 4.51 3.46
N ILE A 90 -4.01 3.60 3.37
CA ILE A 90 -4.22 2.16 3.63
C ILE A 90 -4.66 1.95 5.08
N ILE A 91 -3.90 2.46 6.05
CA ILE A 91 -4.23 2.29 7.48
C ILE A 91 -5.55 2.95 7.83
N LYS A 92 -5.84 4.13 7.27
CA LYS A 92 -7.13 4.81 7.46
C LYS A 92 -8.29 3.95 6.99
N ASN A 93 -8.17 3.30 5.82
CA ASN A 93 -9.20 2.44 5.28
C ASN A 93 -9.40 1.16 6.13
N ILE A 94 -8.30 0.54 6.57
CA ILE A 94 -8.34 -0.61 7.49
C ILE A 94 -9.02 -0.23 8.81
N ASN A 95 -8.69 0.92 9.38
CA ASN A 95 -9.33 1.40 10.61
C ASN A 95 -10.82 1.68 10.39
N ALA A 96 -11.19 2.28 9.26
CA ALA A 96 -12.58 2.60 8.93
C ALA A 96 -13.44 1.36 8.62
N SER A 97 -12.85 0.27 8.12
CA SER A 97 -13.56 -0.99 7.89
C SER A 97 -13.79 -1.80 9.17
N GLY A 98 -13.13 -1.44 10.27
CA GLY A 98 -13.15 -2.22 11.51
C GLY A 98 -12.32 -3.50 11.43
N GLU A 99 -11.46 -3.65 10.41
CA GLU A 99 -10.53 -4.76 10.32
C GLU A 99 -9.57 -4.75 11.52
N LYS A 100 -9.41 -5.91 12.17
CA LYS A 100 -8.52 -6.04 13.33
C LYS A 100 -7.06 -6.03 12.88
N ILE A 101 -6.33 -4.99 13.27
CA ILE A 101 -4.88 -4.92 13.10
C ILE A 101 -4.21 -5.79 14.18
N PRO A 102 -3.32 -6.75 13.83
CA PRO A 102 -2.62 -7.53 14.84
C PRO A 102 -1.74 -6.65 15.73
N PHE A 103 -1.64 -7.03 17.00
CA PHE A 103 -1.04 -6.21 18.06
C PHE A 103 0.40 -5.77 17.74
N GLU A 104 1.23 -6.69 17.26
CA GLU A 104 2.63 -6.44 16.90
C GLU A 104 2.78 -5.38 15.80
N TYR A 105 1.86 -5.36 14.83
CA TYR A 105 1.85 -4.39 13.74
C TYR A 105 1.25 -3.04 14.16
N LYS A 106 0.22 -3.05 15.01
CA LYS A 106 -0.44 -1.85 15.51
C LYS A 106 0.53 -0.91 16.22
N ALA A 107 1.37 -1.45 17.10
CA ALA A 107 2.39 -0.66 17.80
C ALA A 107 3.36 0.03 16.83
N ARG A 108 3.77 -0.70 15.76
CA ARG A 108 4.67 -0.16 14.74
C ARG A 108 4.00 0.91 13.87
N ILE A 109 2.74 0.71 13.50
CA ILE A 109 1.95 1.70 12.76
C ILE A 109 1.82 3.00 13.55
N VAL A 110 1.45 2.92 14.84
CA VAL A 110 1.33 4.08 15.73
C VAL A 110 2.65 4.85 15.85
N TYR A 111 3.77 4.13 15.95
CA TYR A 111 5.10 4.74 15.94
C TYR A 111 5.37 5.47 14.63
N LEU A 112 5.16 4.81 13.48
CA LEU A 112 5.42 5.40 12.16
C LEU A 112 4.56 6.65 11.91
N LEU A 113 3.27 6.63 12.27
CA LEU A 113 2.41 7.79 12.14
C LEU A 113 2.92 9.00 12.96
N GLY A 114 3.45 8.75 14.16
CA GLY A 114 4.09 9.81 14.96
C GLY A 114 5.42 10.30 14.37
N VAL A 115 6.24 9.42 13.81
CA VAL A 115 7.46 9.83 13.09
C VAL A 115 7.13 10.66 11.86
N PHE A 116 6.05 10.33 11.16
CA PHE A 116 5.68 11.04 9.93
C PHE A 116 4.98 12.36 10.19
N SER A 117 4.47 12.62 11.39
CA SER A 117 3.80 13.89 11.69
C SER A 117 4.75 15.08 11.76
N ASP A 118 6.02 14.82 12.05
CA ASP A 118 7.02 15.87 12.18
C ASP A 118 7.40 16.46 10.82
N ASN A 119 7.17 17.77 10.66
CA ASN A 119 7.51 18.55 9.46
C ASN A 119 6.90 17.99 8.15
N ASN A 120 5.73 17.37 8.21
CA ASN A 120 4.99 16.88 7.05
C ASN A 120 3.74 17.73 6.78
N MET A 121 3.44 18.00 5.51
CA MET A 121 2.20 18.68 5.10
C MET A 121 0.93 17.97 5.59
N TYR A 122 1.00 16.66 5.82
CA TYR A 122 -0.10 15.82 6.31
C TYR A 122 0.03 15.49 7.81
N GLY A 123 0.86 16.23 8.56
CA GLY A 123 1.21 15.85 9.92
C GLY A 123 0.02 15.79 10.88
N GLU A 124 -0.94 16.71 10.76
CA GLU A 124 -2.18 16.71 11.54
C GLU A 124 -3.02 15.45 11.27
N GLU A 125 -3.17 15.08 10.00
CA GLU A 125 -3.91 13.88 9.59
C GLU A 125 -3.30 12.61 10.19
N PHE A 126 -1.98 12.50 10.18
CA PHE A 126 -1.27 11.36 10.77
C PHE A 126 -1.48 11.29 12.28
N MET A 127 -1.45 12.43 12.97
CA MET A 127 -1.71 12.50 14.42
C MET A 127 -3.15 12.13 14.78
N MET A 128 -4.14 12.54 13.97
CA MET A 128 -5.54 12.16 14.18
C MET A 128 -5.73 10.64 14.07
N LEU A 129 -5.22 10.02 13.00
CA LEU A 129 -5.32 8.57 12.83
C LEU A 129 -4.55 7.82 13.92
N ARG A 130 -3.39 8.33 14.32
CA ARG A 130 -2.60 7.77 15.43
C ARG A 130 -3.44 7.74 16.72
N ALA A 131 -4.11 8.83 17.07
CA ALA A 131 -4.95 8.91 18.26
C ALA A 131 -6.12 7.92 18.20
N GLN A 132 -6.78 7.78 17.04
CA GLN A 132 -7.87 6.81 16.83
C GLN A 132 -7.40 5.37 17.06
N LEU A 133 -6.22 5.01 16.55
CA LEU A 133 -5.68 3.65 16.72
C LEU A 133 -5.31 3.35 18.18
N GLN A 134 -4.97 4.37 18.97
CA GLN A 134 -4.66 4.21 20.40
C GLN A 134 -5.91 4.13 21.28
N SER A 135 -7.07 4.57 20.81
CA SER A 135 -8.33 4.55 21.57
C SER A 135 -9.18 3.28 21.39
N VAL A 136 -8.78 2.39 20.49
CA VAL A 136 -9.49 1.13 20.21
C VAL A 136 -8.69 0.00 20.86
N ASP A 137 -9.32 -0.80 21.72
CA ASP A 137 -8.71 -2.01 22.31
C ASP A 137 -8.90 -3.24 21.41
#